data_AF-A0ABD2PU31-F1
#
_entry.id   AF-A0ABD2PU31-F1
#
_cell.length_a   1.000
_cell.length_b   1.000
_cell.length_c   1.000
_cell.angle_alpha   90.00
_cell.angle_beta   90.00
_cell.angle_gamma   90.00
#
_symmetry.space_group_name_H-M   'P 1'
#
loop_
_entity.id
_entity.type
_entity.pdbx_description
1 polymer ?
#
loop_
_entity_poly.entity_id
_entity_poly.type
_entity_poly.pdbx_seq_one_letter_code
_entity_poly.pdbx_strand_id
1 'polypeptide(L)'
;MSTAQPLIRLKKPLTVYDELRDQYGWSGYPRLNFIIAVHHSPSVKFLYHSIFHLVFLCIFSYVLVCDLTLDIKILEKLSLLYVLGYILEEGRQFAIEYLRDGAAEYLKDMWNWIDLFAIFCTIIGGFFRIPDKSDTTFKDDNARNTIVIKQTYNERIFYICGLTFFYMRTLYFTSIWPIIGASYIFILRSLQL
;
A
#
# COMPACT_ATOMS: atom_id res chain seq x y z
N MET A 1 -59.61 47.80 4.64
CA MET A 1 -58.52 47.76 3.64
C MET A 1 -57.25 47.38 4.39
N SER A 2 -56.91 46.09 4.42
CA SER A 2 -55.69 45.58 5.07
C SER A 2 -54.74 45.11 3.98
N THR A 3 -53.73 45.92 3.69
CA THR A 3 -52.68 45.66 2.72
C THR A 3 -51.71 44.63 3.30
N ALA A 4 -51.87 43.36 2.89
CA ALA A 4 -50.88 42.33 3.16
C ALA A 4 -49.60 42.62 2.35
N GLN A 5 -48.51 42.95 3.03
CA GLN A 5 -47.18 43.05 2.42
C GLN A 5 -46.70 41.65 2.00
N PRO A 6 -46.15 41.47 0.78
CA PRO A 6 -45.59 40.19 0.40
C PRO A 6 -44.31 39.94 1.21
N LEU A 7 -44.31 38.86 1.98
CA LEU A 7 -43.10 38.34 2.64
C LEU A 7 -42.06 38.04 1.57
N ILE A 8 -41.07 38.93 1.44
CA ILE A 8 -39.87 38.69 0.65
C ILE A 8 -39.17 37.50 1.31
N ARG A 9 -39.39 36.29 0.78
CA ARG A 9 -38.59 35.11 1.12
C ARG A 9 -37.15 35.44 0.75
N LEU A 10 -36.36 35.82 1.74
CA LEU A 10 -34.90 35.86 1.64
C LEU A 10 -34.44 34.49 1.14
N LYS A 11 -34.13 34.41 -0.16
CA LYS A 11 -33.57 33.23 -0.80
C LYS A 11 -32.23 33.00 -0.09
N LYS A 12 -32.12 31.93 0.71
CA LYS A 12 -30.84 31.55 1.34
C LYS A 12 -29.76 31.57 0.25
N PRO A 13 -28.56 32.11 0.54
CA PRO A 13 -27.48 32.10 -0.44
C PRO A 13 -27.25 30.65 -0.86
N LEU A 14 -27.36 30.38 -2.16
CA LEU A 14 -27.14 29.07 -2.72
C LEU A 14 -25.70 28.66 -2.38
N THR A 15 -25.54 27.56 -1.63
CA THR A 15 -24.20 27.04 -1.35
C THR A 15 -23.80 26.07 -2.45
N VAL A 16 -22.50 25.95 -2.75
CA VAL A 16 -21.97 24.99 -3.74
C VAL A 16 -22.47 23.57 -3.45
N TYR A 17 -22.72 23.23 -2.18
CA TYR A 17 -23.27 21.94 -1.76
C TYR A 17 -24.73 21.73 -2.16
N ASP A 18 -25.54 22.79 -2.26
CA ASP A 18 -26.92 22.71 -2.73
C ASP A 18 -26.98 22.49 -4.25
N GLU A 19 -26.07 23.12 -5.01
CA GLU A 19 -25.90 22.86 -6.45
C GLU A 19 -25.45 21.42 -6.72
N LEU A 20 -24.43 20.95 -6.00
CA LEU A 20 -23.96 19.58 -6.12
C LEU A 20 -25.03 18.56 -5.67
N ARG A 21 -25.82 18.89 -4.64
CA ARG A 21 -26.93 18.03 -4.21
C ARG A 21 -27.95 17.85 -5.33
N ASP A 22 -28.34 18.93 -5.98
CA ASP A 22 -29.34 18.92 -7.03
C ASP A 22 -28.79 18.25 -8.32
N GLN A 23 -27.49 18.40 -8.61
CA GLN A 23 -26.83 17.74 -9.76
C GLN A 23 -26.66 16.22 -9.59
N TYR A 24 -26.30 15.76 -8.40
CA TYR A 24 -26.01 14.34 -8.12
C TYR A 24 -27.17 13.60 -7.44
N GLY A 25 -28.31 14.26 -7.24
CA GLY A 25 -29.52 13.66 -6.65
C GLY A 25 -29.33 13.20 -5.20
N TRP A 26 -28.44 13.86 -4.44
CA TRP A 26 -28.09 13.44 -3.09
C TRP A 26 -29.25 13.66 -2.11
N SER A 27 -29.78 12.58 -1.53
CA SER A 27 -30.75 12.66 -0.43
C SER A 27 -30.04 12.73 0.92
N GLY A 28 -30.55 13.54 1.86
CA GLY A 28 -30.03 13.63 3.23
C GLY A 28 -29.00 14.75 3.46
N TYR A 29 -27.82 14.42 3.99
CA TYR A 29 -26.80 15.38 4.45
C TYR A 29 -25.80 15.72 3.32
N PRO A 30 -25.93 16.86 2.61
CA PRO A 30 -25.14 17.14 1.40
C PRO A 30 -23.64 17.27 1.67
N ARG A 31 -23.24 17.66 2.89
CA ARG A 31 -21.82 17.74 3.29
C ARG A 31 -21.18 16.37 3.47
N LEU A 32 -21.90 15.40 4.03
CA LEU A 32 -21.38 14.03 4.20
C LEU A 32 -21.29 13.34 2.84
N ASN A 33 -22.31 13.49 1.99
CA ASN A 33 -22.30 12.95 0.64
C ASN A 33 -21.17 13.56 -0.20
N PHE A 34 -20.88 14.85 -0.01
CA PHE A 34 -19.70 15.49 -0.60
C PHE A 34 -18.40 14.85 -0.13
N ILE A 35 -18.20 14.70 1.19
CA ILE A 35 -16.99 14.08 1.74
C ILE A 35 -16.82 12.65 1.21
N ILE A 36 -17.90 11.86 1.18
CA ILE A 36 -17.90 10.50 0.65
C ILE A 36 -17.55 10.51 -0.84
N ALA A 37 -18.15 11.40 -1.63
CA ALA A 37 -17.85 11.53 -3.06
C ALA A 37 -16.39 11.92 -3.31
N VAL A 38 -15.83 12.84 -2.50
CA VAL A 38 -14.40 13.19 -2.55
C VAL A 38 -13.53 11.98 -2.22
N HIS A 39 -13.84 11.20 -1.17
CA HIS A 39 -13.08 9.99 -0.82
C HIS A 39 -13.26 8.86 -1.84
N HIS A 40 -14.37 8.84 -2.58
CA HIS A 40 -14.59 7.86 -3.63
C HIS A 40 -13.82 8.18 -4.93
N SER A 41 -13.33 9.41 -5.07
CA SER A 41 -12.56 9.87 -6.23
C SER A 41 -11.27 9.06 -6.41
N PRO A 42 -10.94 8.62 -7.65
CA PRO A 42 -9.74 7.84 -7.93
C PRO A 42 -8.45 8.56 -7.50
N SER A 43 -8.39 9.89 -7.63
CA SER A 43 -7.21 10.67 -7.25
C SER A 43 -6.95 10.64 -5.74
N VAL A 44 -8.00 10.68 -4.93
CA VAL A 44 -7.91 10.67 -3.46
C VAL A 44 -7.53 9.27 -2.97
N LYS A 45 -8.11 8.23 -3.56
CA LYS A 45 -7.73 6.82 -3.30
C LYS A 45 -6.25 6.58 -3.60
N PHE A 46 -5.77 7.08 -4.74
CA PHE A 46 -4.35 7.00 -5.10
C PHE A 46 -3.45 7.71 -4.09
N LEU A 47 -3.80 8.95 -3.71
CA LEU A 47 -3.01 9.72 -2.75
C LEU A 47 -2.92 9.02 -1.39
N TYR A 48 -4.04 8.52 -0.85
CA TYR A 48 -4.03 7.79 0.41
C TYR A 48 -3.16 6.54 0.30
N HIS A 49 -3.33 5.75 -0.76
CA HIS A 49 -2.53 4.56 -1.00
C HIS A 49 -1.01 4.89 -1.02
N SER A 50 -0.61 5.95 -1.74
CA SER A 50 0.79 6.38 -1.79
C SER A 50 1.33 6.85 -0.44
N ILE A 51 0.56 7.63 0.33
CA ILE A 51 0.99 8.10 1.65
C ILE A 51 1.14 6.92 2.62
N PHE A 52 0.17 6.01 2.67
CA PHE A 52 0.25 4.82 3.52
C PHE A 52 1.43 3.93 3.13
N HIS A 53 1.71 3.78 1.83
CA HIS A 53 2.87 3.04 1.34
C HIS A 53 4.19 3.68 1.76
N LEU A 54 4.32 5.00 1.66
CA LEU A 54 5.51 5.72 2.13
C LEU A 54 5.71 5.59 3.65
N VAL A 55 4.63 5.69 4.43
CA VAL A 55 4.70 5.48 5.88
C VAL A 55 5.13 4.06 6.20
N PHE A 56 4.58 3.06 5.49
CA PHE A 56 5.00 1.67 5.61
C PHE A 56 6.50 1.51 5.33
N LEU A 57 7.01 2.08 4.23
CA LEU A 57 8.44 2.01 3.89
C LEU A 57 9.33 2.58 5.00
N CYS A 58 8.96 3.73 5.56
CA CYS A 58 9.69 4.34 6.67
C CYS A 58 9.70 3.42 7.91
N ILE A 59 8.53 2.87 8.29
CA ILE A 59 8.41 1.97 9.43
C ILE A 59 9.19 0.68 9.19
N PHE A 60 9.04 0.06 8.02
CA PHE A 60 9.67 -1.22 7.71
C PHE A 60 11.20 -1.08 7.60
N SER A 61 11.69 0.01 7.02
CA SER A 61 13.11 0.36 7.01
C SER A 61 13.66 0.56 8.43
N TYR A 62 12.93 1.30 9.27
CA TYR A 62 13.30 1.48 10.68
C TYR A 62 13.34 0.14 11.44
N VAL A 63 12.34 -0.71 11.24
CA VAL A 63 12.30 -2.04 11.86
C VAL A 63 13.53 -2.87 11.48
N LEU A 64 13.91 -2.86 10.21
CA LEU A 64 15.05 -3.65 9.73
C LEU A 64 16.40 -3.16 10.24
N VAL A 65 16.58 -1.84 10.37
CA VAL A 65 17.83 -1.24 10.83
C VAL A 65 17.97 -1.26 12.36
N CYS A 66 16.91 -0.89 13.09
CA CYS A 66 17.00 -0.62 14.52
C CYS A 66 16.41 -1.73 15.40
N ASP A 67 15.35 -2.39 14.95
CA ASP A 67 14.48 -3.17 15.85
C ASP A 67 14.49 -4.68 15.59
N LEU A 68 15.18 -5.14 14.55
CA LEU A 68 15.28 -6.56 14.24
C LEU A 68 16.10 -7.28 15.30
N THR A 69 15.39 -7.78 16.30
CA THR A 69 15.90 -8.51 17.46
C THR A 69 15.17 -9.86 17.52
N LEU A 70 15.57 -10.76 18.42
CA LEU A 70 14.89 -12.06 18.56
C LEU A 70 13.44 -11.92 19.02
N ASP A 71 13.13 -10.84 19.74
CA ASP A 71 11.77 -10.53 20.17
C ASP A 71 11.02 -9.73 19.11
N ILE A 72 9.84 -10.22 18.74
CA ILE A 72 8.97 -9.56 17.76
C ILE A 72 8.33 -8.33 18.41
N LYS A 73 8.83 -7.15 18.04
CA LYS A 73 8.30 -5.86 18.51
C LYS A 73 6.97 -5.50 17.84
N ILE A 74 6.23 -4.57 18.44
CA ILE A 74 4.92 -4.12 17.94
C ILE A 74 5.03 -3.51 16.53
N LEU A 75 6.09 -2.74 16.25
CA LEU A 75 6.32 -2.14 14.94
C LEU A 75 6.57 -3.19 13.85
N GLU A 76 7.28 -4.27 14.18
CA GLU A 76 7.47 -5.42 13.27
C GLU A 76 6.12 -6.06 12.94
N LYS A 77 5.28 -6.34 13.94
CA LYS A 77 3.92 -6.87 13.72
C LYS A 77 3.07 -5.96 12.85
N LEU A 78 3.16 -4.64 13.06
CA LEU A 78 2.43 -3.66 12.27
C LEU A 78 2.88 -3.67 10.81
N SER A 79 4.19 -3.74 10.55
CA SER A 79 4.73 -3.84 9.19
C SER A 79 4.32 -5.14 8.49
N LEU A 80 4.35 -6.28 9.19
CA LEU A 80 3.88 -7.56 8.64
C LEU A 80 2.38 -7.56 8.37
N LEU A 81 1.59 -6.93 9.24
CA LEU A 81 0.15 -6.75 9.02
C LEU A 81 -0.14 -5.89 7.79
N TYR A 82 0.66 -4.84 7.56
CA TYR A 82 0.56 -4.05 6.34
C TYR A 82 0.83 -4.91 5.09
N VAL A 83 1.89 -5.72 5.11
CA VAL A 83 2.22 -6.64 4.01
C VAL A 83 1.10 -7.66 3.77
N LEU A 84 0.48 -8.20 4.84
CA LEU A 84 -0.69 -9.07 4.72
C LEU A 84 -1.87 -8.36 4.04
N GLY A 85 -2.15 -7.10 4.41
CA GLY A 85 -3.16 -6.29 3.74
C GLY A 85 -2.84 -6.07 2.25
N TYR A 86 -1.56 -5.82 1.94
CA TYR A 86 -1.10 -5.68 0.56
C TYR A 86 -1.29 -6.96 -0.27
N ILE A 87 -1.00 -8.13 0.31
CA ILE A 87 -1.24 -9.44 -0.31
C ILE A 87 -2.73 -9.64 -0.64
N LEU A 88 -3.62 -9.26 0.29
CA LEU A 88 -5.06 -9.39 0.06
C LEU A 88 -5.54 -8.45 -1.06
N GLU A 89 -5.00 -7.24 -1.13
CA GLU A 89 -5.35 -6.28 -2.18
C GLU A 89 -4.85 -6.73 -3.56
N GLU A 90 -3.60 -7.20 -3.67
CA GLU A 90 -3.08 -7.79 -4.91
C GLU A 90 -3.84 -9.06 -5.30
N GLY A 91 -4.18 -9.91 -4.33
CA GLY A 91 -5.03 -11.09 -4.55
C GLY A 91 -6.43 -10.73 -5.06
N ARG A 92 -7.02 -9.64 -4.55
CA ARG A 92 -8.32 -9.12 -5.02
C ARG A 92 -8.22 -8.64 -6.47
N GLN A 93 -7.16 -7.90 -6.82
CA GLN A 93 -6.93 -7.42 -8.19
C GLN A 93 -6.74 -8.59 -9.15
N PHE A 94 -5.89 -9.55 -8.77
CA PHE A 94 -5.67 -10.77 -9.53
C PHE A 94 -6.97 -11.56 -9.76
N ALA A 95 -7.80 -11.74 -8.72
CA ALA A 95 -9.07 -12.45 -8.83
C ALA A 95 -10.05 -11.78 -9.81
N ILE A 96 -10.12 -10.44 -9.81
CA ILE A 96 -10.98 -9.70 -10.73
C ILE A 96 -10.49 -9.85 -12.18
N GLU A 97 -9.18 -9.74 -12.42
CA GLU A 97 -8.64 -9.87 -13.77
C GLU A 97 -8.70 -11.32 -14.27
N TYR A 98 -8.55 -12.29 -13.37
CA TYR A 98 -8.73 -13.71 -13.66
C TYR A 98 -10.17 -14.02 -14.11
N LEU A 99 -11.17 -13.46 -13.44
CA LEU A 99 -12.58 -13.58 -13.85
C LEU A 99 -12.88 -12.91 -15.20
N ARG A 100 -12.01 -12.04 -15.68
CA ARG A 100 -12.14 -11.32 -16.96
C ARG A 100 -11.38 -12.01 -18.11
N ASP A 101 -10.91 -13.25 -17.91
CA ASP A 101 -10.03 -14.00 -18.82
C ASP A 101 -8.70 -13.28 -19.15
N GLY A 102 -8.32 -12.27 -18.36
CA GLY A 102 -7.14 -11.42 -18.54
C GLY A 102 -5.91 -11.83 -17.73
N ALA A 103 -5.90 -13.02 -17.11
CA ALA A 103 -4.84 -13.43 -16.18
C ALA A 103 -3.43 -13.45 -16.82
N ALA A 104 -3.35 -13.79 -18.11
CA ALA A 104 -2.09 -13.76 -18.86
C ALA A 104 -1.57 -12.33 -19.09
N GLU A 105 -2.47 -11.34 -19.16
CA GLU A 105 -2.12 -9.94 -19.32
C GLU A 105 -1.61 -9.34 -17.99
N TYR A 106 -2.21 -9.74 -16.86
CA TYR A 106 -1.71 -9.39 -15.53
C TYR A 106 -0.26 -9.86 -15.30
N LEU A 107 0.08 -11.09 -15.71
CA LEU A 107 1.44 -11.63 -15.58
C LEU A 107 2.43 -11.10 -16.61
N LYS A 108 1.97 -10.39 -17.64
CA LYS A 108 2.85 -9.75 -18.62
C LYS A 108 3.38 -8.41 -18.14
N ASP A 109 2.70 -7.79 -17.18
CA ASP A 109 3.15 -6.54 -16.60
C ASP A 109 4.34 -6.77 -15.65
N MET A 110 5.48 -6.18 -15.99
CA MET A 110 6.70 -6.22 -15.17
C MET A 110 6.47 -5.65 -13.77
N TRP A 111 5.53 -4.71 -13.62
CA TRP A 111 5.24 -4.08 -12.34
C TRP A 111 4.58 -5.05 -11.37
N ASN A 112 3.65 -5.88 -11.86
CA ASN A 112 3.01 -6.91 -11.05
C ASN A 112 4.03 -7.97 -10.60
N TRP A 113 5.03 -8.27 -11.44
CA TRP A 113 6.14 -9.14 -11.04
C TRP A 113 6.98 -8.57 -9.90
N ILE A 114 7.24 -7.25 -9.91
CA ILE A 114 7.96 -6.58 -8.82
C ILE A 114 7.19 -6.71 -7.51
N ASP A 115 5.87 -6.50 -7.54
CA ASP A 115 5.01 -6.65 -6.36
C ASP A 115 4.96 -8.10 -5.85
N LEU A 116 4.79 -9.06 -6.75
CA LEU A 116 4.81 -10.49 -6.42
C LEU A 116 6.16 -10.91 -5.81
N PHE A 117 7.27 -10.40 -6.34
CA PHE A 117 8.60 -10.71 -5.83
C PHE A 117 8.85 -10.06 -4.46
N ALA A 118 8.38 -8.82 -4.24
CA ALA A 118 8.44 -8.15 -2.94
C ALA A 118 7.71 -8.97 -1.86
N ILE A 119 6.49 -9.41 -2.19
CA ILE A 119 5.66 -10.27 -1.34
C ILE A 119 6.39 -11.59 -1.07
N PHE A 120 6.88 -12.25 -2.10
CA PHE A 120 7.56 -13.54 -2.00
C PHE A 120 8.80 -13.48 -1.09
N CYS A 121 9.67 -12.48 -1.28
CA CYS A 121 10.82 -12.27 -0.41
C CYS A 121 10.41 -12.03 1.04
N THR A 122 9.35 -11.26 1.27
CA THR A 122 8.88 -10.97 2.63
C THR A 122 8.27 -12.21 3.29
N ILE A 123 7.54 -13.05 2.55
CA ILE A 123 7.01 -14.32 3.07
C ILE A 123 8.15 -15.28 3.43
N ILE A 124 9.16 -15.41 2.57
CA ILE A 124 10.34 -16.26 2.85
C ILE A 124 11.09 -15.76 4.09
N GLY A 125 11.32 -14.46 4.23
CA GLY A 125 11.90 -13.89 5.44
C GLY A 125 11.08 -14.25 6.69
N GLY A 126 9.75 -14.21 6.59
CA GLY A 126 8.85 -14.65 7.66
C GLY A 126 8.97 -16.14 8.00
N PHE A 127 9.22 -17.03 7.03
CA PHE A 127 9.49 -18.44 7.32
C PHE A 127 10.79 -18.63 8.07
N PHE A 128 11.85 -17.89 7.71
CA PHE A 128 13.10 -17.87 8.48
C PHE A 128 12.93 -17.27 9.88
N ARG A 129 11.84 -16.56 10.19
CA ARG A 129 11.57 -16.06 11.55
C ARG A 129 11.15 -17.16 12.52
N ILE A 130 10.46 -18.19 12.02
CA ILE A 130 9.84 -19.21 12.88
C ILE A 130 10.96 -20.09 13.46
N PRO A 131 11.23 -20.03 14.79
CA PRO A 131 12.28 -20.83 15.37
C PRO A 131 11.90 -22.30 15.24
N ASP A 132 12.83 -23.12 14.74
CA ASP A 132 12.63 -24.55 14.68
C ASP A 132 12.58 -25.11 16.11
N LYS A 133 11.40 -25.61 16.51
CA LYS A 133 11.20 -26.19 17.84
C LYS A 133 11.87 -27.57 17.97
N SER A 134 12.41 -28.14 16.90
CA SER A 134 13.11 -29.42 16.94
C SER A 134 14.54 -29.33 17.52
N ASP A 135 15.10 -28.12 17.64
CA ASP A 135 16.45 -27.87 18.16
C ASP A 135 16.56 -27.82 19.70
N THR A 136 15.48 -28.11 20.43
CA THR A 136 15.54 -28.27 21.90
C THR A 136 16.40 -29.47 22.36
N THR A 137 16.87 -30.29 21.42
CA THR A 137 17.69 -31.49 21.69
C THR A 137 19.20 -31.20 21.75
N PHE A 138 19.66 -30.01 21.35
CA PHE A 138 21.07 -29.62 21.43
C PHE A 138 21.44 -29.25 22.86
N LYS A 139 22.34 -30.04 23.48
CA LYS A 139 22.95 -29.78 24.79
C LYS A 139 24.02 -28.68 24.79
N ASP A 140 24.37 -28.15 23.61
CA ASP A 140 25.42 -27.15 23.44
C ASP A 140 24.81 -25.78 23.08
N ASP A 141 24.89 -24.85 24.02
CA ASP A 141 24.40 -23.48 23.87
C ASP A 141 25.11 -22.73 22.73
N ASN A 142 26.35 -23.10 22.39
CA ASN A 142 27.12 -22.43 21.36
C ASN A 142 26.63 -22.79 19.94
N ALA A 143 26.25 -24.06 19.74
CA ALA A 143 25.64 -24.53 18.49
C ALA A 143 24.28 -23.87 18.24
N ARG A 144 23.44 -23.77 19.29
CA ARG A 144 22.14 -23.08 19.23
C ARG A 144 22.31 -21.60 18.85
N ASN A 145 23.22 -20.88 19.51
CA ASN A 145 23.47 -19.47 19.20
C ASN A 145 23.90 -19.26 17.75
N THR A 146 24.72 -20.17 17.21
CA THR A 146 25.19 -20.09 15.82
C THR A 146 24.05 -20.28 14.82
N ILE A 147 23.13 -21.22 15.07
CA ILE A 147 21.97 -21.47 14.21
C ILE A 147 21.02 -20.26 14.23
N VAL A 148 20.71 -19.76 15.42
CA VAL A 148 19.85 -18.58 15.60
C VAL A 148 20.43 -17.36 14.89
N ILE A 149 21.73 -17.09 15.02
CA ILE A 149 22.40 -15.98 14.32
C ILE A 149 22.32 -16.14 12.80
N LYS A 150 22.57 -17.35 12.27
CA LYS A 150 22.44 -17.64 10.83
C LYS A 150 21.01 -17.45 10.33
N GLN A 151 20.03 -17.89 11.11
CA GLN A 151 18.62 -17.76 10.79
C GLN A 151 18.18 -16.29 10.76
N THR A 152 18.55 -15.51 11.79
CA THR A 152 18.31 -14.05 11.82
C THR A 152 19.04 -13.32 10.70
N TYR A 153 20.23 -13.77 10.30
CA TYR A 153 20.96 -13.19 9.17
C TYR A 153 20.24 -13.44 7.83
N ASN A 154 19.74 -14.67 7.60
CA ASN A 154 18.98 -14.99 6.40
C ASN A 154 17.66 -14.20 6.35
N GLU A 155 16.93 -14.12 7.47
CA GLU A 155 15.73 -13.28 7.63
C GLU A 155 15.99 -11.84 7.16
N ARG A 156 17.08 -11.22 7.65
CA ARG A 156 17.49 -9.85 7.26
C ARG A 156 17.66 -9.71 5.76
N ILE A 157 18.37 -10.65 5.12
CA ILE A 157 18.64 -10.59 3.69
C ILE A 157 17.32 -10.58 2.91
N PHE A 158 16.41 -11.50 3.23
CA PHE A 158 15.13 -11.61 2.53
C PHE A 158 14.24 -10.38 2.76
N TYR A 159 14.19 -9.85 3.98
CA TYR A 159 13.43 -8.62 4.24
C TYR A 159 14.04 -7.37 3.59
N ILE A 160 15.36 -7.21 3.57
CA ILE A 160 16.02 -6.11 2.85
C ILE A 160 15.78 -6.23 1.34
N CYS A 161 15.81 -7.46 0.81
CA CYS A 161 15.48 -7.74 -0.57
C CYS A 161 14.03 -7.30 -0.88
N GLY A 162 13.06 -7.75 -0.08
CA GLY A 162 11.65 -7.33 -0.19
C GLY A 162 11.46 -5.82 -0.08
N LEU A 163 12.10 -5.17 0.90
CA LEU A 163 12.10 -3.71 1.06
C LEU A 163 12.59 -2.99 -0.19
N THR A 164 13.64 -3.50 -0.83
CA THR A 164 14.19 -2.94 -2.07
C THR A 164 13.16 -2.95 -3.20
N PHE A 165 12.39 -4.03 -3.33
CA PHE A 165 11.30 -4.09 -4.33
C PHE A 165 10.13 -3.17 -3.97
N PHE A 166 9.78 -3.01 -2.70
CA PHE A 166 8.78 -2.02 -2.28
C PHE A 166 9.22 -0.56 -2.56
N TYR A 167 10.52 -0.27 -2.48
CA TYR A 167 11.07 1.01 -2.94
C TYR A 167 10.99 1.16 -4.47
N MET A 168 11.33 0.11 -5.23
CA MET A 168 11.18 0.11 -6.69
C MET A 168 9.75 0.40 -7.13
N ARG A 169 8.73 -0.16 -6.44
CA ARG A 169 7.31 0.16 -6.68
C ARG A 169 6.99 1.64 -6.47
N THR A 170 7.65 2.31 -5.54
CA THR A 170 7.45 3.75 -5.28
C THR A 170 7.96 4.60 -6.43
N LEU A 171 9.06 4.19 -7.09
CA LEU A 171 9.57 4.87 -8.29
C LEU A 171 8.53 4.86 -9.42
N TYR A 172 7.75 3.79 -9.54
CA TYR A 172 6.63 3.73 -10.48
C TYR A 172 5.54 4.77 -10.16
N PHE A 173 5.13 4.92 -8.90
CA PHE A 173 4.18 5.97 -8.54
C PHE A 173 4.68 7.36 -8.90
N THR A 174 5.99 7.59 -8.77
CA THR A 174 6.60 8.86 -9.20
C THR A 174 6.71 9.01 -10.71
N SER A 175 6.81 7.92 -11.48
CA SER A 175 6.87 7.96 -12.96
C SER A 175 5.52 8.27 -13.62
N ILE A 176 4.40 8.06 -12.92
CA ILE A 176 3.07 8.46 -13.38
C ILE A 176 2.91 10.00 -13.41
N TRP A 177 3.72 10.75 -12.67
CA TRP A 177 3.69 12.21 -12.70
C TRP A 177 4.24 12.73 -14.05
N PRO A 178 3.50 13.57 -14.80
CA PRO A 178 3.85 13.97 -16.16
C PRO A 178 5.24 14.59 -16.33
N ILE A 179 5.74 15.25 -15.29
CA ILE A 179 7.05 15.93 -15.27
C ILE A 179 8.20 14.92 -15.13
N ILE A 180 7.98 13.81 -14.43
CA ILE A 180 9.01 12.83 -14.07
C ILE A 180 8.95 11.60 -15.01
N GLY A 181 7.76 11.22 -15.47
CA GLY A 181 7.57 10.11 -16.41
C GLY A 181 8.30 10.26 -17.74
N ALA A 182 8.40 11.49 -18.25
CA ALA A 182 9.17 11.80 -19.46
C ALA A 182 10.66 11.44 -19.31
N SER A 183 11.23 11.62 -18.11
CA SER A 183 12.63 11.30 -17.83
C SER A 183 12.88 9.79 -17.72
N TYR A 184 11.95 9.02 -17.14
CA TYR A 184 12.07 7.56 -17.05
C TYR A 184 11.94 6.86 -18.41
N ILE A 185 11.01 7.31 -19.26
CA ILE A 185 10.88 6.81 -20.65
C ILE A 185 12.18 7.07 -21.43
N PHE A 186 12.82 8.22 -21.21
CA PHE A 186 14.09 8.55 -21.86
C PHE A 186 15.23 7.62 -21.41
N ILE A 187 15.34 7.32 -20.11
CA ILE A 187 16.37 6.44 -19.56
C ILE A 187 16.17 4.98 -20.02
N LEU A 188 14.94 4.45 -19.98
CA LEU A 188 14.61 3.11 -20.47
C LEU A 188 14.92 2.94 -21.96
N ARG A 189 14.71 3.98 -22.76
CA ARG A 189 15.02 3.98 -24.20
C ARG A 189 16.53 4.08 -24.48
N SER A 190 17.31 4.66 -23.57
CA SER A 190 18.77 4.75 -23.68
C SER A 190 19.51 3.48 -23.27
N LEU A 191 18.89 2.61 -22.47
CA LEU A 191 19.45 1.33 -22.01
C LEU A 191 19.17 0.15 -22.96
N GLN A 192 18.34 0.35 -23.99
CA GLN A 192 18.04 -0.65 -25.04
C GLN A 192 18.88 -0.47 -26.32
N LEU A 193 20.04 0.19 -26.22
CA LEU A 193 21.04 0.29 -27.29
C LEU A 193 22.18 -0.71 -27.08
#